data_AF-W4K1U9-F1
#
_entry.id   AF-W4K1U9-F1
#
_cell.length_a   1.000
_cell.length_b   1.000
_cell.length_c   1.000
_cell.angle_alpha   90.00
_cell.angle_beta   90.00
_cell.angle_gamma   90.00
#
_symmetry.space_group_name_H-M   'P 1'
#
loop_
_entity.id
_entity.type
_entity.pdbx_description
1 polymer ?
#
loop_
_entity_poly.entity_id
_entity_poly.type
_entity_poly.pdbx_seq_one_letter_code
_entity_poly.pdbx_strand_id
1 'polypeptide(L)'
;MVRITPLAAVSLLSAIPLVAGGPISYGLCQTGCNTVAVACYAAAGFQFGTVVAAAATPATILACNAALGTCSATCATLVLFAPIP
;
A
#
# COMPACT_ATOMS: atom_id res chain seq x y z
N MET A 1 -10.01 26.43 37.11
CA MET A 1 -10.37 25.04 36.76
C MET A 1 -11.46 25.09 35.71
N VAL A 2 -11.14 24.80 34.45
CA VAL A 2 -12.11 24.83 33.34
C VAL A 2 -13.01 23.59 33.47
N ARG A 3 -14.30 23.77 33.77
CA ARG A 3 -15.29 22.69 33.78
C ARG A 3 -15.66 22.36 32.33
N ILE A 4 -14.99 21.38 31.75
CA ILE A 4 -15.34 20.83 30.44
C ILE A 4 -16.67 20.08 30.59
N THR A 5 -17.73 20.64 30.02
CA THR A 5 -19.08 20.03 30.00
C THR A 5 -19.07 18.88 28.97
N PRO A 6 -19.72 17.73 29.23
CA PRO A 6 -19.67 16.58 28.32
C PRO A 6 -20.17 16.90 26.90
N LEU A 7 -21.10 17.85 26.75
CA LEU A 7 -21.53 18.34 25.44
C LEU A 7 -20.42 19.07 24.68
N ALA A 8 -19.62 19.89 25.35
CA ALA A 8 -18.50 20.60 24.72
C ALA A 8 -17.41 19.62 24.24
N ALA A 9 -17.21 18.51 24.97
CA ALA A 9 -16.30 17.44 24.55
C ALA A 9 -16.80 16.68 23.31
N VAL A 10 -18.11 16.40 23.22
CA VAL A 10 -18.71 15.72 22.06
C VAL A 10 -18.68 16.60 20.81
N SER A 11 -18.96 17.90 20.94
CA SER A 11 -18.86 18.86 19.82
C SER A 11 -17.44 18.95 19.27
N LEU A 12 -16.42 18.90 20.14
CA LEU A 12 -15.01 18.93 19.72
C LEU A 12 -14.59 17.67 18.96
N LEU A 13 -15.15 16.51 19.34
CA LEU A 13 -14.88 15.23 18.66
C LEU A 13 -15.49 15.17 17.23
N SER A 14 -16.61 15.86 17.00
CA SER A 14 -17.26 15.91 15.68
C SER A 14 -16.52 16.76 14.64
N ALA A 15 -15.56 17.59 15.08
CA ALA A 15 -14.73 18.42 14.21
C ALA A 15 -13.50 17.67 13.66
N ILE A 16 -13.29 16.41 14.06
CA ILE A 16 -12.20 15.58 13.56
C ILE A 16 -12.68 14.95 12.25
N PRO A 17 -12.09 15.29 11.08
CA PRO A 17 -12.43 14.63 9.84
C PRO A 17 -12.08 13.14 9.97
N LEU A 18 -13.06 12.26 9.74
CA LEU A 18 -12.84 10.82 9.59
C LEU A 18 -12.20 10.60 8.24
N VAL A 19 -10.87 10.68 8.22
CA VAL A 19 -10.15 10.44 7.00
C VAL A 19 -9.88 8.94 6.84
N ALA A 20 -10.62 8.32 5.93
CA ALA A 20 -10.53 6.88 5.68
C ALA A 20 -9.59 6.58 4.51
N GLY A 21 -8.37 6.12 4.81
CA GLY A 21 -7.70 5.14 3.95
C GLY A 21 -8.60 3.89 3.84
N GLY A 22 -8.53 3.17 2.72
CA GLY A 22 -9.55 2.19 2.37
C GLY A 22 -9.00 0.87 1.83
N PRO A 23 -9.62 -0.28 2.15
CA PRO A 23 -9.31 -1.56 1.51
C PRO A 23 -9.43 -1.51 -0.02
N ILE A 24 -10.36 -0.70 -0.53
CA ILE A 24 -10.57 -0.52 -1.98
C ILE A 24 -9.37 0.20 -2.62
N SER A 25 -8.96 1.35 -2.06
CA SER A 25 -7.81 2.12 -2.56
C SER A 25 -6.50 1.33 -2.46
N TYR A 26 -6.32 0.59 -1.37
CA TYR A 26 -5.22 -0.36 -1.23
C TYR A 26 -5.24 -1.44 -2.32
N GLY A 27 -6.41 -2.05 -2.58
CA GLY A 27 -6.57 -3.04 -3.63
C GLY A 27 -6.19 -2.50 -5.02
N LEU A 28 -6.64 -1.30 -5.37
CA LEU A 28 -6.29 -0.67 -6.65
C LEU A 28 -4.79 -0.38 -6.77
N CYS A 29 -4.17 0.14 -5.69
CA CYS A 29 -2.73 0.39 -5.66
C CYS A 29 -1.91 -0.90 -5.80
N GLN A 30 -2.32 -1.96 -5.10
CA GLN A 30 -1.75 -3.31 -5.22
C GLN A 30 -1.86 -3.86 -6.64
N THR A 31 -3.02 -3.69 -7.30
CA THR A 31 -3.19 -4.08 -8.71
C THR A 31 -2.15 -3.37 -9.57
N GLY A 32 -1.98 -2.05 -9.40
CA GLY A 32 -0.95 -1.25 -10.07
C GLY A 32 0.46 -1.82 -9.89
N CYS A 33 0.89 -2.06 -8.65
CA CYS A 33 2.21 -2.63 -8.36
C CYS A 33 2.40 -4.00 -9.03
N ASN A 34 1.39 -4.87 -9.01
CA ASN A 34 1.45 -6.17 -9.67
C ASN A 34 1.54 -6.04 -11.19
N THR A 35 0.82 -5.11 -11.84
CA THR A 35 0.98 -4.86 -13.27
C THR A 35 2.40 -4.43 -13.64
N VAL A 36 3.04 -3.60 -12.81
CA VAL A 36 4.44 -3.19 -13.02
C VAL A 36 5.38 -4.39 -12.84
N ALA A 37 5.14 -5.24 -11.84
CA ALA A 37 5.92 -6.46 -11.63
C ALA A 37 5.81 -7.42 -12.84
N VAL A 38 4.60 -7.61 -13.38
CA VAL A 38 4.37 -8.39 -14.60
C VAL A 38 5.16 -7.83 -15.78
N ALA A 39 5.12 -6.50 -15.98
CA ALA A 39 5.88 -5.85 -17.05
C ALA A 39 7.41 -6.01 -16.87
N CYS A 40 7.90 -5.88 -15.64
CA CYS A 40 9.32 -6.06 -15.31
C CYS A 40 9.79 -7.49 -15.60
N TYR A 41 9.00 -8.48 -15.20
CA TYR A 41 9.25 -9.90 -15.49
C TYR A 41 9.23 -10.17 -17.00
N ALA A 42 8.22 -9.66 -17.70
CA ALA A 42 8.10 -9.84 -19.15
C ALA A 42 9.30 -9.22 -19.90
N ALA A 43 9.77 -8.04 -19.49
CA ALA A 43 10.98 -7.41 -20.02
C ALA A 43 12.25 -8.25 -19.76
N ALA A 44 12.27 -8.99 -18.66
CA ALA A 44 13.34 -9.95 -18.35
C ALA A 44 13.18 -11.31 -19.06
N GLY A 45 12.08 -11.53 -19.80
CA GLY A 45 11.79 -12.79 -20.50
C GLY A 45 11.17 -13.89 -19.62
N PHE A 46 10.60 -13.53 -18.47
CA PHE A 46 9.97 -14.47 -17.53
C PHE A 46 8.47 -14.20 -17.38
N GLN A 47 7.72 -15.26 -17.09
CA GLN A 47 6.33 -15.13 -16.66
C GLN A 47 6.28 -14.80 -15.16
N PHE A 48 5.42 -13.87 -14.77
CA PHE A 48 5.27 -13.51 -13.36
C PHE A 48 4.71 -14.69 -12.54
N GLY A 49 5.29 -14.92 -11.36
CA GLY A 49 4.87 -16.00 -10.45
C GLY A 49 5.37 -17.41 -10.80
N THR A 50 6.11 -17.60 -11.88
CA THR A 50 6.63 -18.93 -12.27
C THR A 50 8.07 -19.18 -11.83
N VAL A 51 8.78 -18.14 -11.41
CA VAL A 51 10.19 -18.24 -10.97
C VAL A 51 10.23 -18.62 -9.49
N VAL A 52 10.86 -19.76 -9.18
CA VAL A 52 11.09 -20.22 -7.81
C VAL A 52 12.18 -19.38 -7.16
N ALA A 53 11.93 -18.92 -5.93
CA ALA A 53 12.93 -18.22 -5.12
C ALA A 53 13.99 -19.23 -4.62
N ALA A 54 15.20 -19.11 -5.15
CA ALA A 54 16.34 -19.97 -4.86
C ALA A 54 17.65 -19.19 -5.07
N ALA A 55 18.79 -19.78 -4.68
CA ALA A 55 20.09 -19.14 -4.89
C ALA A 55 20.40 -18.84 -6.37
N ALA A 56 19.81 -19.61 -7.29
CA ALA A 56 19.98 -19.43 -8.74
C ALA A 56 18.94 -18.49 -9.39
N THR A 57 18.07 -17.83 -8.60
CA THR A 57 17.09 -16.89 -9.16
C THR A 57 17.81 -15.73 -9.87
N PRO A 58 17.38 -15.33 -11.08
CA PRO A 58 18.00 -14.22 -11.79
C PRO A 58 17.94 -12.92 -10.99
N ALA A 59 19.05 -12.19 -10.94
CA ALA A 59 19.13 -10.93 -10.18
C ALA A 59 18.08 -9.89 -10.61
N THR A 60 17.73 -9.87 -11.90
CA THR A 60 16.67 -9.00 -12.45
C THR A 60 15.31 -9.33 -11.84
N ILE A 61 15.02 -10.62 -11.62
CA ILE A 61 13.77 -11.08 -11.01
C ILE A 61 13.72 -10.74 -9.52
N LEU A 62 14.84 -10.88 -8.80
CA LEU A 62 14.91 -10.37 -7.41
C LEU A 62 14.65 -8.86 -7.37
N ALA A 63 15.22 -8.10 -8.30
CA ALA A 63 15.00 -6.65 -8.37
C ALA A 63 13.53 -6.30 -8.66
N CYS A 64 12.88 -6.98 -9.60
CA CYS A 64 11.44 -6.80 -9.86
C CYS A 64 10.59 -7.05 -8.61
N ASN A 65 10.90 -8.11 -7.85
CA ASN A 65 10.18 -8.43 -6.62
C ASN A 65 10.46 -7.44 -5.48
N ALA A 66 11.70 -6.98 -5.35
CA ALA A 66 12.04 -5.95 -4.37
C ALA A 66 11.30 -4.63 -4.65
N ALA A 67 11.20 -4.24 -5.93
CA ALA A 67 10.41 -3.10 -6.36
C ALA A 67 8.91 -3.29 -6.08
N LEU A 68 8.36 -4.48 -6.38
CA LEU A 68 6.98 -4.85 -6.04
C LEU A 68 6.74 -4.71 -4.54
N GLY A 69 7.58 -5.32 -3.70
CA GLY A 69 7.44 -5.27 -2.24
C GLY A 69 7.51 -3.84 -1.70
N THR A 70 8.39 -3.00 -2.25
CA THR A 70 8.48 -1.58 -1.89
C THR A 70 7.21 -0.84 -2.28
N CYS A 71 6.71 -1.04 -3.50
CA CYS A 71 5.46 -0.46 -3.98
C CYS A 71 4.27 -0.86 -3.09
N SER A 72 4.13 -2.17 -2.81
CA SER A 72 3.09 -2.71 -1.92
C SER A 72 3.15 -2.14 -0.51
N ALA A 73 4.35 -2.00 0.06
CA ALA A 73 4.53 -1.39 1.37
C ALA A 73 4.10 0.08 1.37
N THR A 74 4.46 0.85 0.33
CA THR A 74 4.01 2.24 0.20
C THR A 74 2.50 2.33 0.01
N CYS A 75 1.86 1.43 -0.74
CA CYS A 75 0.41 1.35 -0.84
C CYS A 75 -0.23 1.12 0.53
N ALA A 76 0.29 0.18 1.32
CA ALA A 76 -0.22 -0.06 2.66
C ALA A 76 -0.12 1.21 3.53
N THR A 77 1.03 1.90 3.49
CA THR A 77 1.21 3.13 4.26
C THR A 77 0.26 4.24 3.79
N LEU A 78 0.16 4.49 2.48
CA LEU A 78 -0.48 5.70 1.95
C LEU A 78 -1.98 5.56 1.67
N VAL A 79 -2.45 4.37 1.31
CA VAL A 79 -3.83 4.21 0.83
C VAL A 79 -4.63 3.19 1.63
N LEU A 80 -4.00 2.45 2.55
CA LEU A 80 -4.68 1.65 3.55
C LEU A 80 -4.72 2.37 4.90
N PHE A 81 -3.56 2.83 5.40
CA PHE A 81 -3.45 3.40 6.74
C PHE A 81 -3.46 4.93 6.78
N ALA A 82 -2.84 5.59 5.82
CA ALA A 82 -2.75 7.04 5.86
C ALA A 82 -4.12 7.65 5.56
N PRO A 83 -4.44 8.74 6.27
CA PRO A 83 -5.61 9.51 5.97
C PRO A 83 -5.43 10.29 4.64
N ILE A 84 -6.28 10.03 3.63
CA ILE A 84 -6.39 10.79 2.35
C ILE A 84 -7.11 12.14 2.55
N PRO A 85 -6.52 13.30 2.24
CA PRO A 85 -7.08 14.63 2.55
C PRO A 85 -8.51 14.86 2.04
#